data_AF-A0A2S6T0V0-F1
#
_entry.id   AF-A0A2S6T0V0-F1
#
_cell.length_a   1.000
_cell.length_b   1.000
_cell.length_c   1.000
_cell.angle_alpha   90.00
_cell.angle_beta   90.00
_cell.angle_gamma   90.00
#
_symmetry.space_group_name_H-M   'P 1'
#
loop_
_entity.id
_entity.type
_entity.pdbx_description
1 polymer ?
#
loop_
_entity_poly.entity_id
_entity_poly.type
_entity_poly.pdbx_seq_one_letter_code
_entity_poly.pdbx_strand_id
1 'polypeptide(L)'
;MKGRRQFIKIFVGLITTLISLKYYKIVNAMTSLPYHHLPDGTFRNLPGSPIREEYKGSGNFFSFLYKGLIKREMFGQKEIPDNIPPDHNINQKEAILQFKKNNDPITITWLGHAAFLIKLNKYHILTDPYLSKTAGP
;
A
#
# COMPACT_ATOMS: atom_id res chain seq x y z
N MET A 1 -17.07 4.55 60.92
CA MET A 1 -17.32 3.47 59.93
C MET A 1 -18.19 3.87 58.72
N LYS A 2 -19.17 4.77 58.84
CA LYS A 2 -20.00 5.24 57.69
C LYS A 2 -19.22 5.95 56.57
N GLY A 3 -18.27 6.84 56.92
CA GLY A 3 -17.49 7.61 55.93
C GLY A 3 -16.61 6.77 54.99
N ARG A 4 -15.94 5.72 55.50
CA ARG A 4 -15.10 4.82 54.68
C ARG A 4 -15.91 4.06 53.63
N ARG A 5 -17.12 3.62 53.98
CA ARG A 5 -18.01 2.91 53.03
C ARG A 5 -18.53 3.86 51.94
N GLN A 6 -18.85 5.10 52.31
CA GLN A 6 -19.29 6.11 51.35
C GLN A 6 -18.16 6.54 50.40
N PHE A 7 -16.94 6.71 50.93
CA PHE A 7 -15.74 6.96 50.13
C PHE A 7 -15.46 5.84 49.12
N ILE A 8 -15.53 4.57 49.54
CA ILE A 8 -15.34 3.42 48.64
C ILE A 8 -16.39 3.41 47.53
N LYS A 9 -17.66 3.69 47.83
CA LYS A 9 -18.72 3.76 46.81
C LYS A 9 -18.46 4.86 45.77
N ILE A 10 -18.05 6.04 46.21
CA ILE A 10 -17.71 7.16 45.31
C ILE A 10 -16.49 6.78 44.45
N PHE A 11 -15.46 6.21 45.06
CA PHE A 11 -14.24 5.81 44.37
C PHE A 11 -14.48 4.71 43.33
N VAL A 12 -15.26 3.67 43.67
CA VAL A 12 -15.66 2.62 42.72
C VAL A 12 -16.51 3.21 41.60
N GLY A 13 -17.46 4.10 41.92
CA GLY A 13 -18.24 4.82 40.92
C GLY A 13 -17.34 5.56 39.92
N LEU A 14 -16.38 6.33 40.43
CA LEU A 14 -15.44 7.10 39.62
C LEU A 14 -14.58 6.19 38.72
N ILE A 15 -14.08 5.07 39.24
CA ILE A 15 -13.36 4.06 38.44
C ILE A 15 -14.25 3.48 37.35
N THR A 16 -15.49 3.08 37.67
CA THR A 16 -16.41 2.53 36.66
C THR A 16 -16.72 3.53 35.55
N THR A 17 -16.94 4.81 35.89
CA THR A 17 -17.14 5.88 34.91
C THR A 17 -15.94 6.07 34.00
N LEU A 18 -14.71 6.06 34.55
CA LEU A 18 -13.48 6.18 33.77
C LEU A 18 -13.29 4.98 32.80
N ILE A 19 -13.61 3.77 33.26
CA ILE A 19 -13.56 2.56 32.41
C ILE A 19 -14.58 2.66 31.27
N SER A 20 -15.82 3.05 31.57
CA SER A 20 -16.88 3.22 30.55
C SER A 20 -16.53 4.29 29.51
N LEU A 21 -15.97 5.43 29.93
CA LEU A 21 -15.53 6.49 29.01
C LEU A 21 -14.40 6.03 28.08
N LYS A 22 -13.44 5.25 28.60
CA LYS A 22 -12.37 4.65 27.78
C LYS A 22 -12.94 3.68 26.75
N TYR A 23 -13.90 2.84 27.14
CA TYR A 23 -14.52 1.86 26.26
C TYR A 23 -15.36 2.53 25.16
N TYR A 24 -16.11 3.58 25.49
CA TYR A 24 -16.88 4.38 24.52
C TYR A 24 -15.98 4.97 23.42
N LYS A 25 -14.80 5.51 23.78
CA LYS A 25 -13.84 6.02 22.78
C LYS A 25 -13.29 4.92 21.86
N ILE A 26 -13.01 3.73 22.39
CA ILE A 26 -12.51 2.59 21.60
C ILE A 26 -13.59 2.12 20.61
N VAL A 27 -14.83 1.97 21.06
CA VAL A 27 -15.95 1.58 20.19
C VAL A 27 -16.21 2.65 19.12
N ASN A 28 -16.22 3.93 19.47
CA ASN A 28 -16.37 5.00 18.48
C ASN A 28 -15.21 5.03 17.46
N ALA A 29 -13.97 4.77 17.89
CA ALA A 29 -12.83 4.66 16.97
C ALA A 29 -12.95 3.45 16.03
N MET A 30 -13.62 2.37 16.46
CA MET A 30 -13.96 1.22 15.60
C MET A 30 -15.14 1.50 14.66
N THR A 31 -16.03 2.45 14.99
CA THR A 31 -17.17 2.81 14.11
C THR A 31 -16.78 3.68 12.92
N SER A 32 -15.71 4.48 13.01
CA SER A 32 -15.21 5.25 11.88
C SER A 32 -14.35 4.37 10.98
N LEU A 33 -14.99 3.62 10.10
CA LEU A 33 -14.32 2.84 9.07
C LEU A 33 -13.38 3.75 8.24
N PRO A 34 -12.14 3.34 7.96
CA PRO A 34 -11.26 4.07 7.05
C PRO A 34 -11.95 4.29 5.70
N TYR A 35 -11.61 5.36 4.98
CA TYR A 35 -12.27 5.73 3.72
C TYR A 35 -12.45 4.55 2.74
N HIS A 36 -11.45 3.68 2.63
CA HIS A 36 -11.43 2.53 1.72
C HIS A 36 -12.31 1.35 2.17
N HIS A 37 -12.96 1.43 3.33
CA HIS A 37 -13.94 0.44 3.79
C HIS A 37 -15.35 0.96 3.52
N LEU A 38 -16.17 0.13 2.86
CA LEU A 38 -17.56 0.44 2.56
C LEU A 38 -18.50 -0.16 3.61
N PRO A 39 -19.69 0.43 3.84
CA PRO A 39 -20.65 -0.07 4.83
C PRO A 39 -21.16 -1.49 4.57
N ASP A 40 -21.05 -1.97 3.33
CA ASP A 40 -21.41 -3.34 2.92
C ASP A 40 -20.29 -4.37 3.16
N GLY A 41 -19.16 -3.95 3.76
CA GLY A 41 -18.00 -4.80 4.01
C GLY A 41 -17.05 -4.95 2.82
N THR A 42 -17.32 -4.28 1.70
CA THR A 42 -16.41 -4.26 0.54
C THR A 42 -15.36 -3.15 0.67
N PHE A 43 -14.43 -3.10 -0.28
CA PHE A 43 -13.32 -2.16 -0.28
C PHE A 43 -13.34 -1.28 -1.54
N ARG A 44 -12.86 -0.04 -1.41
CA ARG A 44 -12.63 0.88 -2.54
C ARG A 44 -11.24 1.48 -2.49
N ASN A 45 -10.73 1.88 -3.65
CA ASN A 45 -9.44 2.55 -3.74
C ASN A 45 -9.45 3.93 -3.06
N LEU A 46 -8.28 4.39 -2.62
CA LEU A 46 -8.10 5.73 -2.05
C LEU A 46 -8.41 6.83 -3.08
N PRO A 47 -8.81 8.04 -2.64
CA PRO A 47 -9.05 9.15 -3.56
C PRO A 47 -7.80 9.45 -4.41
N GLY A 48 -7.98 9.72 -5.70
CA GLY A 48 -6.89 9.93 -6.67
C GLY A 48 -6.30 8.65 -7.26
N SER A 49 -6.74 7.47 -6.82
CA SER A 49 -6.37 6.21 -7.48
C SER A 49 -6.99 6.13 -8.88
N PRO A 50 -6.36 5.37 -9.81
CA PRO A 50 -6.96 5.10 -11.11
C PRO A 50 -8.36 4.50 -10.95
N ILE A 51 -9.34 5.13 -11.59
CA ILE A 51 -10.71 4.62 -11.64
C ILE A 51 -10.71 3.48 -12.65
N ARG A 52 -11.07 2.29 -12.19
CA ARG A 52 -11.31 1.18 -13.10
C ARG A 52 -12.61 1.44 -13.82
N GLU A 53 -12.59 1.51 -15.14
CA GLU A 53 -13.82 1.53 -15.92
C GLU A 53 -14.64 0.27 -15.59
N GLU A 54 -15.86 0.44 -15.11
CA GLU A 54 -16.80 -0.64 -14.85
C GLU A 54 -17.31 -1.19 -16.17
N TYR A 55 -16.58 -2.13 -16.77
CA TYR A 55 -17.09 -2.85 -17.92
C TYR A 55 -17.99 -4.00 -17.45
N LYS A 56 -19.30 -3.92 -17.71
CA LYS A 56 -20.27 -4.98 -17.40
C LYS A 56 -20.55 -5.82 -18.66
N GLY A 57 -20.34 -7.14 -18.61
CA GLY A 57 -20.79 -8.09 -19.66
C GLY A 57 -19.71 -9.02 -20.26
N SER A 58 -20.14 -9.93 -21.14
CA SER A 58 -19.32 -10.95 -21.84
C SER A 58 -18.32 -10.39 -22.86
N GLY A 59 -18.50 -9.14 -23.30
CA GLY A 59 -17.54 -8.43 -24.15
C GLY A 59 -16.16 -8.24 -23.51
N ASN A 60 -16.08 -8.30 -22.18
CA ASN A 60 -14.82 -8.25 -21.43
C ASN A 60 -13.92 -9.45 -21.68
N PHE A 61 -14.49 -10.64 -21.84
CA PHE A 61 -13.68 -11.82 -22.08
C PHE A 61 -12.99 -11.74 -23.45
N PHE A 62 -13.72 -11.35 -24.49
CA PHE A 62 -13.15 -11.16 -25.82
C PHE A 62 -12.14 -10.01 -25.88
N SER A 63 -12.42 -8.88 -25.23
CA SER A 63 -11.47 -7.77 -25.12
C SER A 63 -10.20 -8.18 -24.38
N PHE A 64 -10.33 -8.92 -23.27
CA PHE A 64 -9.21 -9.49 -22.55
C PHE A 64 -8.42 -10.48 -23.41
N LEU A 65 -9.08 -11.39 -24.12
CA LEU A 65 -8.44 -12.39 -24.97
C LEU A 65 -7.69 -11.72 -26.13
N TYR A 66 -8.31 -10.75 -26.79
CA TYR A 66 -7.70 -9.97 -27.86
C TYR A 66 -6.50 -9.18 -27.36
N LYS A 67 -6.64 -8.44 -26.25
CA LYS A 67 -5.52 -7.66 -25.68
C LYS A 67 -4.38 -8.56 -25.20
N GLY A 68 -4.71 -9.67 -24.53
CA GLY A 68 -3.77 -10.58 -23.89
C GLY A 68 -3.02 -11.49 -24.87
N LEU A 69 -3.71 -12.07 -25.84
CA LEU A 69 -3.13 -13.02 -26.82
C LEU A 69 -2.75 -12.34 -28.12
N ILE A 70 -3.63 -11.52 -28.69
CA ILE A 70 -3.42 -10.95 -30.02
C ILE A 70 -2.47 -9.74 -29.93
N LYS A 71 -2.84 -8.72 -29.17
CA LYS A 71 -2.11 -7.45 -29.10
C LYS A 71 -0.74 -7.61 -28.41
N ARG A 72 -0.70 -8.30 -27.26
CA ARG A 72 0.53 -8.49 -26.48
C ARG A 72 1.46 -9.56 -27.07
N GLU A 73 0.96 -10.76 -27.34
CA GLU A 73 1.79 -11.90 -27.74
C GLU A 73 2.19 -11.83 -29.23
N MET A 74 1.24 -11.55 -30.14
CA MET A 74 1.53 -11.54 -31.58
C MET A 74 2.11 -10.23 -32.10
N PHE A 75 1.70 -9.09 -31.54
CA PHE A 75 2.16 -7.77 -32.01
C PHE A 75 3.17 -7.09 -31.08
N GLY A 76 3.50 -7.69 -29.93
CA GLY A 76 4.44 -7.12 -28.96
C GLY A 76 3.95 -5.82 -28.30
N GLN A 77 2.67 -5.45 -28.49
CA GLN A 77 2.09 -4.22 -28.00
C GLN A 77 1.55 -4.43 -26.59
N LYS A 78 2.42 -4.28 -25.58
CA LYS A 78 1.97 -4.16 -24.19
C LYS A 78 1.17 -2.86 -24.04
N GLU A 79 0.06 -2.93 -23.32
CA GLU A 79 -0.65 -1.71 -22.91
C GLU A 79 0.20 -1.02 -21.85
N ILE A 80 0.90 0.02 -22.26
CA ILE A 80 1.65 0.92 -21.39
C ILE A 80 0.70 2.09 -21.10
N PRO A 81 0.56 2.53 -19.84
CA PRO A 81 -0.20 3.74 -19.54
C PRO A 81 0.28 4.91 -20.41
N ASP A 82 -0.66 5.67 -20.98
CA ASP A 82 -0.33 6.77 -21.90
C ASP A 82 0.40 7.94 -21.22
N ASN A 83 0.28 8.05 -19.89
CA ASN A 83 0.75 9.19 -19.11
C ASN A 83 1.88 8.81 -18.12
N ILE A 84 2.92 8.15 -18.61
CA ILE A 84 4.14 7.95 -17.83
C ILE A 84 5.05 9.18 -18.04
N PRO A 85 5.43 9.90 -16.97
CA PRO A 85 6.37 11.02 -17.09
C PRO A 85 7.67 10.58 -17.77
N PRO A 86 8.25 11.39 -18.68
CA PRO A 86 9.47 11.01 -19.39
C PRO A 86 10.68 10.83 -18.44
N ASP A 87 10.63 11.45 -17.27
CA ASP A 87 11.60 11.40 -16.18
C ASP A 87 11.26 10.37 -15.09
N HIS A 88 10.27 9.49 -15.32
CA HIS A 88 9.89 8.44 -14.37
C HIS A 88 11.01 7.42 -14.09
N ASN A 89 11.98 7.30 -15.02
CA ASN A 89 13.12 6.42 -14.88
C ASN A 89 14.42 7.10 -15.31
N ILE A 90 15.52 6.65 -14.72
CA ILE A 90 16.87 7.02 -15.13
C ILE A 90 17.44 5.94 -16.05
N ASN A 91 18.32 6.35 -16.97
CA ASN A 91 19.04 5.40 -17.81
C ASN A 91 19.96 4.50 -16.97
N GLN A 92 20.07 3.22 -17.32
CA GLN A 92 20.94 2.25 -16.66
C GLN A 92 22.39 2.76 -16.50
N LYS A 93 22.96 3.41 -17.53
CA LYS A 93 24.32 3.96 -17.46
C LYS A 93 24.45 5.01 -16.36
N GLU A 94 23.46 5.88 -16.25
CA GLU A 94 23.41 6.94 -15.24
C GLU A 94 23.18 6.35 -13.85
N ALA A 95 22.26 5.39 -13.71
CA ALA A 95 22.01 4.68 -12.46
C ALA A 95 23.28 4.03 -11.90
N ILE A 96 24.05 3.33 -12.74
CA ILE A 96 25.31 2.71 -12.33
C ILE A 96 26.34 3.76 -11.91
N LEU A 97 26.41 4.89 -12.63
CA LEU A 97 27.32 5.98 -12.30
C LEU A 97 26.97 6.62 -10.95
N GLN A 98 25.69 6.92 -10.71
CA GLN A 98 25.22 7.48 -9.45
C GLN A 98 25.45 6.50 -8.29
N PHE A 99 25.13 5.21 -8.49
CA PHE A 99 25.37 4.16 -7.50
C PHE A 99 26.84 4.04 -7.09
N LYS A 100 27.76 4.04 -8.07
CA LYS A 100 29.21 3.98 -7.80
C LYS A 100 29.77 5.25 -7.16
N LYS A 101 29.20 6.41 -7.46
CA LYS A 101 29.59 7.69 -6.86
C LYS A 101 29.10 7.82 -5.41
N ASN A 102 28.03 7.12 -5.06
CA ASN A 102 27.45 7.17 -3.72
C ASN A 102 28.30 6.36 -2.73
N ASN A 103 29.11 7.06 -1.93
CA ASN A 103 29.95 6.47 -0.90
C ASN A 103 29.31 6.48 0.49
N ASP A 104 28.06 6.91 0.61
CA ASP A 104 27.41 7.02 1.91
C ASP A 104 27.32 5.64 2.58
N PRO A 105 27.52 5.58 3.91
CA PRO A 105 27.43 4.34 4.66
C PRO A 105 26.01 3.79 4.66
N ILE A 106 24.99 4.64 4.53
CA ILE A 106 23.58 4.25 4.53
C ILE A 106 22.95 4.77 3.24
N THR A 107 22.45 3.87 2.42
CA THR A 107 21.78 4.23 1.16
C THR A 107 20.55 3.39 0.92
N ILE A 108 19.58 3.96 0.21
CA ILE A 108 18.39 3.26 -0.27
C ILE A 108 18.33 3.49 -1.78
N THR A 109 18.42 2.43 -2.55
CA THR A 109 18.28 2.45 -4.01
C THR A 109 16.98 1.75 -4.38
N TRP A 110 16.07 2.48 -5.03
CA TRP A 110 14.85 1.87 -5.58
C TRP A 110 15.16 1.21 -6.92
N LEU A 111 14.85 -0.08 -7.04
CA LEU A 111 15.10 -0.88 -8.25
C LEU A 111 13.84 -1.00 -9.14
N GLY A 112 12.71 -0.48 -8.68
CA GLY A 112 11.40 -0.59 -9.34
C GLY A 112 10.44 -1.50 -8.58
N HIS A 113 9.13 -1.31 -8.81
CA HIS A 113 8.06 -2.00 -8.07
C HIS A 113 8.28 -1.91 -6.54
N ALA A 114 8.28 -3.04 -5.82
CA ALA A 114 8.55 -3.14 -4.39
C ALA A 114 10.03 -3.51 -4.06
N ALA A 115 10.92 -3.50 -5.06
CA ALA A 115 12.31 -3.91 -4.89
C ALA A 115 13.21 -2.73 -4.47
N PHE A 116 13.90 -2.89 -3.34
CA PHE A 116 14.86 -1.94 -2.81
C PHE A 116 16.18 -2.63 -2.49
N LEU A 117 17.28 -1.96 -2.81
CA LEU A 117 18.60 -2.29 -2.30
C LEU A 117 18.96 -1.29 -1.19
N ILE A 118 19.01 -1.78 0.05
CA ILE A 118 19.31 -0.97 1.23
C ILE A 118 20.72 -1.33 1.68
N LYS A 119 21.61 -0.34 1.71
CA LYS A 119 22.98 -0.47 2.24
C LYS A 119 23.02 0.05 3.67
N LEU A 120 23.60 -0.73 4.57
CA LEU A 120 23.90 -0.38 5.96
C LEU A 120 25.37 -0.72 6.24
N ASN A 121 26.25 0.25 6.09
CA ASN A 121 27.70 0.11 6.08
C ASN A 121 28.16 -0.96 5.07
N LYS A 122 28.55 -2.14 5.56
CA LYS A 122 28.98 -3.29 4.76
C LYS A 122 27.84 -4.24 4.37
N TYR A 123 26.68 -4.11 5.01
CA TYR A 123 25.53 -4.96 4.78
C TYR A 123 24.68 -4.42 3.65
N HIS A 124 24.15 -5.33 2.84
CA HIS A 124 23.19 -5.02 1.79
C HIS A 124 21.96 -5.90 2.00
N ILE A 125 20.78 -5.29 2.02
CA ILE A 125 19.49 -5.96 2.14
C ILE A 125 18.74 -5.71 0.84
N LEU A 126 18.25 -6.78 0.24
CA LEU A 126 17.45 -6.72 -0.98
C LEU A 126 16.02 -7.14 -0.63
N THR A 127 15.05 -6.26 -0.91
CA THR A 127 13.62 -6.53 -0.69
C THR A 127 12.98 -6.98 -2.00
N ASP A 128 12.04 -7.93 -1.91
CA ASP A 128 11.19 -8.43 -3.01
C ASP A 128 11.87 -8.42 -4.39
N PRO A 129 12.95 -9.20 -4.57
CA PRO A 129 13.82 -9.09 -5.74
C PRO A 129 13.10 -9.57 -7.02
N TYR A 130 12.55 -8.62 -7.74
CA TYR A 130 11.95 -8.84 -9.06
C TYR A 130 12.77 -8.09 -10.12
N LEU A 131 13.71 -8.80 -10.74
CA LEU A 131 14.67 -8.24 -11.71
C LEU A 131 14.50 -8.81 -13.13
N SER A 132 13.51 -9.68 -13.33
CA SER A 132 13.20 -10.23 -14.65
C SER A 132 12.34 -9.26 -15.48
N LYS A 133 12.30 -9.50 -16.80
CA LYS A 133 11.46 -8.71 -17.72
C LYS A 133 9.95 -8.96 -17.51
N THR A 134 9.59 -10.11 -16.94
CA THR A 134 8.20 -10.56 -16.80
C THR A 134 7.98 -11.22 -15.44
N ALA A 135 6.90 -10.82 -14.77
CA ALA A 135 6.42 -11.39 -13.51
C ALA A 135 5.44 -12.51 -13.86
N GLY A 136 5.86 -13.75 -13.66
CA GLY A 136 5.04 -14.93 -13.88
C GLY A 136 5.61 -16.13 -13.11
N PRO A 137 4.78 -17.17 -12.89
CA PRO A 137 5.25 -18.47 -12.43
C PRO A 137 6.17 -19.14 -13.45
#